data_AF-A0A5E5PXP2-F1
#
_entry.id   AF-A0A5E5PXP2-F1
#
_cell.length_a   1.000
_cell.length_b   1.000
_cell.length_c   1.000
_cell.angle_alpha   90.00
_cell.angle_beta   90.00
_cell.angle_gamma   90.00
#
_symmetry.space_group_name_H-M   'P 1'
#
loop_
_entity.id
_entity.type
_entity.pdbx_description
1 polymer ?
#
loop_
_entity_poly.entity_id
_entity_poly.type
_entity_poly.pdbx_seq_one_letter_code
_entity_poly.pdbx_strand_id
1 'polypeptide(L)'
;MLKAEKHIAYRAYLEKTLANIPCTHGGYFSKDNSEKDEVIEKEINEILHDKQAMLDLDNPRRFIFSKWTLREGWDNPNVFQICKIRSSGSDISKLQEVGRGLRLPVNEYGNRVKGSQFYLDYFVDFTESDFIDKLASEINQKSGAISAEGTPPSDLHAEMIKQITERYDIGKEALLKLLDDKEVINRSNVFKKSGFDYIKTHYPLIFDGVNPHKIRRFEDVKKKVSIRTEKYRELQALWEKINEKVILEYKFENEEAFKTMFVNFLQENNGFSIEGFNENTQTIVLKDKVAGVAEESVACDEPTPLPTMKYSDFLKALSSRLTLNLKTLHQAFIESNTKFKKQLNQKTPLSTTQIFNKTILT
;
A
#
# COMPACT_ATOMS: atom_id res chain seq x y z
N MET A 1 16.52 -23.44 21.09
CA MET A 1 16.25 -22.03 20.76
C MET A 1 17.03 -21.07 21.67
N LEU A 2 16.82 -21.07 23.00
CA LEU A 2 17.51 -20.16 23.94
C LEU A 2 19.05 -20.07 23.81
N LYS A 3 19.72 -21.20 23.57
CA LYS A 3 21.20 -21.24 23.44
C LYS A 3 21.74 -20.67 22.11
N ALA A 4 20.88 -20.50 21.10
CA ALA A 4 21.25 -20.06 19.76
C ALA A 4 20.77 -18.64 19.43
N GLU A 5 19.96 -18.04 20.31
CA GLU A 5 19.37 -16.73 20.11
C GLU A 5 20.36 -15.62 20.45
N LYS A 6 20.54 -14.68 19.52
CA LYS A 6 21.49 -13.56 19.67
C LYS A 6 20.81 -12.30 20.19
N HIS A 7 19.49 -12.17 20.00
CA HIS A 7 18.76 -10.97 20.41
C HIS A 7 18.42 -10.99 21.90
N ILE A 8 19.00 -10.05 22.66
CA ILE A 8 18.90 -9.98 24.13
C ILE A 8 17.45 -9.86 24.59
N ALA A 9 16.65 -8.99 23.96
CA ALA A 9 15.25 -8.78 24.35
C ALA A 9 14.37 -10.02 24.07
N TYR A 10 14.61 -10.70 22.94
CA TYR A 10 13.82 -11.89 22.60
C TYR A 10 14.20 -13.07 23.49
N ARG A 11 15.48 -13.18 23.85
CA ARG A 11 15.95 -14.15 24.84
C ARG A 11 15.28 -13.94 26.20
N ALA A 12 15.22 -12.71 26.70
CA ALA A 12 14.53 -12.41 27.96
C ALA A 12 13.04 -12.79 27.90
N TYR A 13 12.39 -12.55 26.77
CA TYR A 13 11.01 -13.00 26.52
C TYR A 13 10.88 -14.53 26.52
N LEU A 14 11.80 -15.27 25.89
CA LEU A 14 11.83 -16.74 25.95
C LEU A 14 12.03 -17.26 27.39
N GLU A 15 12.87 -16.61 28.18
CA GLU A 15 13.12 -16.96 29.59
C GLU A 15 11.86 -16.75 30.45
N LYS A 16 11.13 -15.63 30.25
CA LYS A 16 9.82 -15.40 30.88
C LYS A 16 8.78 -16.48 30.50
N THR A 17 8.70 -16.81 29.21
CA THR A 17 7.80 -17.87 28.71
C THR A 17 8.16 -19.24 29.28
N LEU A 18 9.45 -19.55 29.46
CA LEU A 18 9.90 -20.79 30.08
C LEU A 18 9.53 -20.87 31.57
N ALA A 19 9.54 -19.74 32.28
CA ALA A 19 9.12 -19.69 33.68
C ALA A 19 7.62 -19.95 33.85
N ASN A 20 6.79 -19.55 32.88
CA ASN A 20 5.32 -19.58 32.96
C ASN A 20 4.68 -20.43 31.85
N ILE A 21 5.08 -21.70 31.72
CA ILE A 21 4.58 -22.65 30.69
C ILE A 21 3.04 -22.75 30.63
N PRO A 22 2.30 -22.82 31.76
CA PRO A 22 0.84 -22.94 31.70
C PRO A 22 0.16 -21.77 30.97
N CYS A 23 0.70 -20.55 31.12
CA CYS A 23 0.14 -19.33 30.52
C CYS A 23 0.58 -19.11 29.06
N THR A 24 1.39 -19.98 28.47
CA THR A 24 1.90 -19.78 27.10
C THR A 24 0.92 -20.17 26.02
N HIS A 25 -0.10 -20.95 26.40
CA HIS A 25 -1.17 -21.36 25.51
C HIS A 25 -2.49 -20.82 26.01
N GLY A 26 -3.42 -20.59 25.09
CA GLY A 26 -4.81 -20.28 25.38
C GLY A 26 -5.69 -20.93 24.34
N GLY A 27 -6.96 -21.12 24.65
CA GLY A 27 -7.86 -21.62 23.63
C GLY A 27 -9.31 -21.43 23.97
N TYR A 28 -10.11 -21.32 22.92
CA TYR A 28 -11.55 -21.28 23.05
C TYR A 28 -12.14 -22.44 22.26
N PHE A 29 -12.60 -23.43 23.01
CA PHE A 29 -13.31 -24.57 22.48
C PHE A 29 -14.78 -24.33 22.75
N SER A 30 -15.63 -24.30 21.71
CA SER A 30 -17.09 -24.30 21.90
C SER A 30 -17.55 -25.66 22.46
N LYS A 31 -17.17 -25.96 23.69
CA LYS A 31 -17.90 -26.89 24.56
C LYS A 31 -18.81 -26.01 25.40
N ASP A 32 -20.09 -26.09 25.09
CA ASP A 32 -21.22 -25.85 25.97
C ASP A 32 -20.99 -24.81 27.08
N ASN A 33 -21.60 -23.63 26.90
CA ASN A 33 -21.78 -22.53 27.86
C ASN A 33 -22.46 -22.93 29.20
N SER A 34 -22.40 -24.20 29.60
CA SER A 34 -23.00 -24.74 30.81
C SER A 34 -22.10 -24.62 32.04
N GLU A 35 -20.79 -24.45 31.87
CA GLU A 35 -19.87 -24.15 32.98
C GLU A 35 -19.23 -22.77 32.75
N LYS A 36 -19.73 -21.77 33.46
CA LYS A 36 -19.21 -20.40 33.48
C LYS A 36 -17.93 -20.36 34.31
N ASP A 37 -16.87 -20.95 33.79
CA ASP A 37 -15.55 -20.71 34.36
C ASP A 37 -15.13 -19.30 33.95
N GLU A 38 -15.18 -18.36 34.90
CA GLU A 38 -14.76 -16.96 34.71
C GLU A 38 -13.35 -16.84 34.11
N VAL A 39 -12.50 -17.84 34.36
CA VAL A 39 -11.15 -17.95 33.77
C VAL A 39 -11.24 -18.14 32.25
N ILE A 40 -12.09 -19.05 31.77
CA ILE A 40 -12.26 -19.32 30.34
C ILE A 40 -12.89 -18.11 29.63
N GLU A 41 -13.87 -17.46 30.26
CA GLU A 41 -14.45 -16.22 29.71
C GLU A 41 -13.42 -15.09 29.60
N LYS A 42 -12.55 -14.94 30.60
CA LYS A 42 -11.43 -13.98 30.55
C LYS A 42 -10.44 -14.31 29.44
N GLU A 43 -10.08 -15.58 29.26
CA GLU A 43 -9.18 -15.99 28.18
C GLU A 43 -9.80 -15.74 26.80
N ILE A 44 -11.09 -16.04 26.62
CA ILE A 44 -11.83 -15.75 25.38
C ILE A 44 -11.84 -14.25 25.11
N ASN A 45 -12.10 -13.44 26.13
CA ASN A 45 -12.15 -11.99 26.00
C ASN A 45 -10.76 -11.41 25.66
N GLU A 46 -9.71 -11.90 26.32
CA GLU A 46 -8.32 -11.53 26.04
C GLU A 46 -7.93 -11.85 24.59
N ILE A 47 -8.29 -13.05 24.13
CA ILE A 47 -7.99 -13.57 22.79
C ILE A 47 -8.78 -12.82 21.69
N LEU A 48 -10.08 -12.54 21.90
CA LEU A 48 -10.94 -11.97 20.85
C LEU A 48 -11.04 -10.44 20.87
N HIS A 49 -10.93 -9.80 22.04
CA HIS A 49 -11.19 -8.37 22.20
C HIS A 49 -9.95 -7.60 22.67
N ASP A 50 -9.08 -8.20 23.48
CA ASP A 50 -7.88 -7.52 23.99
C ASP A 50 -6.67 -7.68 23.06
N LYS A 51 -6.72 -6.96 21.94
CA LYS A 51 -5.63 -6.94 20.97
C LYS A 51 -4.33 -6.38 21.54
N GLN A 52 -4.40 -5.49 22.52
CA GLN A 52 -3.21 -4.86 23.09
C GLN A 52 -2.47 -5.86 23.98
N ALA A 53 -3.18 -6.58 24.84
CA ALA A 53 -2.60 -7.64 25.66
C ALA A 53 -1.96 -8.75 24.81
N MET A 54 -2.56 -9.10 23.66
CA MET A 54 -2.01 -10.12 22.74
C MET A 54 -0.78 -9.66 21.95
N LEU A 55 -0.58 -8.35 21.79
CA LEU A 55 0.59 -7.79 21.10
C LEU A 55 1.70 -7.39 22.08
N ASP A 56 1.41 -7.39 23.37
CA ASP A 56 2.36 -7.07 24.42
C ASP A 56 3.42 -8.17 24.55
N LEU A 57 4.68 -7.74 24.60
CA LEU A 57 5.83 -8.62 24.82
C LEU A 57 5.89 -9.16 26.25
N ASP A 58 5.18 -8.54 27.20
CA ASP A 58 5.07 -9.08 28.55
C ASP A 58 4.08 -10.25 28.64
N ASN A 59 3.19 -10.41 27.65
CA ASN A 59 2.28 -11.54 27.59
C ASN A 59 3.02 -12.80 27.07
N PRO A 60 3.13 -13.87 27.88
CA PRO A 60 3.81 -15.09 27.46
C PRO A 60 2.99 -15.95 26.47
N ARG A 61 1.72 -15.59 26.20
CA ARG A 61 0.79 -16.37 25.37
C ARG A 61 1.19 -16.30 23.89
N ARG A 62 1.42 -17.47 23.27
CA ARG A 62 1.87 -17.60 21.86
C ARG A 62 1.15 -18.69 21.08
N PHE A 63 0.60 -19.68 21.78
CA PHE A 63 -0.14 -20.77 21.17
C PHE A 63 -1.62 -20.57 21.42
N ILE A 64 -2.40 -20.50 20.34
CA ILE A 64 -3.84 -20.29 20.42
C ILE A 64 -4.54 -21.47 19.76
N PHE A 65 -5.36 -22.15 20.54
CA PHE A 65 -6.16 -23.27 20.07
C PHE A 65 -7.60 -22.83 19.89
N SER A 66 -8.15 -23.08 18.70
CA SER A 66 -9.51 -22.64 18.36
C SER A 66 -10.26 -23.73 17.63
N LYS A 67 -11.55 -23.88 17.94
CA LYS A 67 -12.49 -24.73 17.20
C LYS A 67 -12.90 -24.10 15.86
N TRP A 68 -12.84 -22.78 15.77
CA TRP A 68 -13.22 -21.99 14.59
C TRP A 68 -12.10 -20.98 14.33
N THR A 69 -11.13 -21.37 13.52
CA THR A 69 -10.04 -20.49 13.08
C THR A 69 -10.64 -19.21 12.50
N LEU A 70 -10.39 -18.08 13.15
CA LEU A 70 -10.44 -16.75 12.54
C LEU A 70 -11.82 -16.29 12.00
N ARG A 71 -12.94 -16.98 12.31
CA ARG A 71 -14.25 -16.67 11.71
C ARG A 71 -14.89 -15.39 12.26
N GLU A 72 -14.82 -15.14 13.57
CA GLU A 72 -15.41 -13.94 14.21
C GLU A 72 -14.46 -13.35 15.25
N GLY A 73 -14.38 -12.01 15.33
CA GLY A 73 -13.58 -11.27 16.31
C GLY A 73 -12.05 -11.25 16.11
N TRP A 74 -11.48 -12.26 15.47
CA TRP A 74 -10.01 -12.35 15.35
C TRP A 74 -9.41 -11.34 14.36
N ASP A 75 -8.53 -10.48 14.88
CA ASP A 75 -7.74 -9.50 14.15
C ASP A 75 -6.41 -9.25 14.86
N ASN A 76 -5.53 -10.25 14.81
CA ASN A 76 -4.14 -10.11 15.24
C ASN A 76 -3.22 -10.13 13.99
N PRO A 77 -2.47 -9.04 13.71
CA PRO A 77 -1.55 -8.98 12.57
C PRO A 77 -0.27 -9.81 12.77
N ASN A 78 0.04 -10.26 13.99
CA ASN A 78 1.26 -10.99 14.33
C ASN A 78 1.04 -12.50 14.36
N VAL A 79 0.22 -13.02 13.43
CA VAL A 79 0.02 -14.47 13.23
C VAL A 79 0.92 -14.95 12.10
N PHE A 80 1.98 -15.69 12.45
CA PHE A 80 2.95 -16.21 11.49
C PHE A 80 2.73 -17.67 11.13
N GLN A 81 1.95 -18.39 11.94
CA GLN A 81 1.72 -19.83 11.76
C GLN A 81 0.24 -20.13 11.99
N ILE A 82 -0.35 -20.85 11.05
CA ILE A 82 -1.71 -21.39 11.17
C ILE A 82 -1.60 -22.88 10.91
N CYS A 83 -2.00 -23.69 11.90
CA CYS A 83 -2.04 -25.13 11.77
C CYS A 83 -3.49 -25.60 11.74
N LYS A 84 -3.90 -26.19 10.62
CA LYS A 84 -5.24 -26.74 10.46
C LYS A 84 -5.21 -28.25 10.72
N ILE A 85 -5.73 -28.65 11.87
CA ILE A 85 -5.72 -30.06 12.33
C ILE A 85 -6.82 -30.90 11.67
N ARG A 86 -7.88 -30.28 11.13
CA ARG A 86 -9.01 -30.97 10.49
C ARG A 86 -9.15 -30.58 9.03
N SER A 87 -9.34 -31.55 8.13
CA SER A 87 -9.51 -31.33 6.69
C SER A 87 -10.91 -30.85 6.24
N SER A 88 -11.75 -30.37 7.17
CA SER A 88 -13.12 -29.94 6.87
C SER A 88 -13.20 -28.42 6.61
N GLY A 89 -14.15 -28.01 5.76
CA GLY A 89 -14.46 -26.61 5.46
C GLY A 89 -14.42 -26.32 3.96
N SER A 90 -15.24 -25.37 3.50
CA SER A 90 -15.24 -24.94 2.10
C SER A 90 -13.94 -24.21 1.75
N ASP A 91 -13.54 -24.27 0.48
CA ASP A 91 -12.35 -23.57 -0.03
C ASP A 91 -12.41 -22.05 0.25
N ILE A 92 -13.62 -21.48 0.20
CA ILE A 92 -13.88 -20.07 0.54
C ILE A 92 -13.55 -19.78 2.01
N SER A 93 -13.92 -20.66 2.95
CA SER A 93 -13.58 -20.50 4.38
C SER A 93 -12.07 -20.53 4.58
N LYS A 94 -11.39 -21.48 3.95
CA LYS A 94 -9.92 -21.62 4.04
C LYS A 94 -9.21 -20.38 3.52
N LEU A 95 -9.67 -19.82 2.40
CA LEU A 95 -9.11 -18.59 1.84
C LEU A 95 -9.29 -17.38 2.79
N GLN A 96 -10.45 -17.26 3.42
CA GLN A 96 -10.72 -16.20 4.40
C GLN A 96 -9.84 -16.33 5.66
N GLU A 97 -9.62 -17.57 6.12
CA GLU A 97 -8.72 -17.88 7.24
C GLU A 97 -7.27 -17.47 6.92
N VAL A 98 -6.74 -17.90 5.77
CA VAL A 98 -5.41 -17.50 5.30
C VAL A 98 -5.32 -15.97 5.16
N GLY A 99 -6.34 -15.33 4.58
CA GLY A 99 -6.38 -13.88 4.39
C GLY A 99 -6.28 -13.08 5.70
N ARG A 100 -6.72 -13.64 6.83
CA ARG A 100 -6.57 -13.01 8.14
C ARG A 100 -5.14 -13.13 8.70
N GLY A 101 -4.40 -14.18 8.36
CA GLY A 101 -2.99 -14.31 8.71
C GLY A 101 -2.03 -13.54 7.79
N LEU A 102 -2.48 -13.08 6.61
CA LEU A 102 -1.65 -12.32 5.67
C LEU A 102 -1.50 -10.83 6.00
N ARG A 103 -2.02 -10.37 7.14
CA ARG A 103 -1.90 -8.97 7.59
C ARG A 103 -0.43 -8.65 7.90
N LEU A 104 0.02 -7.44 7.56
CA LEU A 104 1.38 -7.00 7.90
C LEU A 104 1.58 -6.89 9.41
N PRO A 105 2.63 -7.51 9.98
CA PRO A 105 2.86 -7.51 11.41
C PRO A 105 3.23 -6.12 11.92
N VAL A 106 3.00 -5.92 13.21
CA VAL A 106 3.38 -4.71 13.95
C VAL A 106 4.58 -5.00 14.85
N ASN A 107 5.43 -3.98 15.04
CA ASN A 107 6.54 -4.03 15.98
C ASN A 107 6.09 -3.66 17.41
N GLU A 108 7.05 -3.65 18.34
CA GLU A 108 6.87 -3.29 19.76
C GLU A 108 6.28 -1.88 19.99
N TYR A 109 6.34 -1.00 18.99
CA TYR A 109 5.75 0.35 19.04
C TYR A 109 4.36 0.41 18.39
N GLY A 110 3.78 -0.73 18.00
CA GLY A 110 2.50 -0.79 17.29
C GLY A 110 2.57 -0.34 15.83
N ASN A 111 3.76 -0.08 15.29
CA ASN A 111 3.93 0.33 13.90
C ASN A 111 4.03 -0.88 12.98
N ARG A 112 3.30 -0.86 11.85
CA ARG A 112 3.41 -1.89 10.83
C ARG A 112 4.83 -1.92 10.26
N VAL A 113 5.44 -3.10 10.24
CA VAL A 113 6.80 -3.25 9.72
C VAL A 113 6.76 -3.23 8.20
N LYS A 114 7.40 -2.21 7.60
CA LYS A 114 7.54 -2.04 6.16
C LYS A 114 8.98 -2.38 5.74
N GLY A 115 9.16 -2.90 4.54
CA GLY A 115 10.49 -3.16 3.95
C GLY A 115 11.11 -4.52 4.28
N SER A 116 10.47 -5.34 5.12
CA SER A 116 10.87 -6.74 5.35
C SER A 116 9.85 -7.70 4.76
N GLN A 117 10.31 -8.86 4.27
CA GLN A 117 9.44 -9.91 3.78
C GLN A 117 9.09 -10.87 4.92
N PHE A 118 7.79 -10.98 5.22
CA PHE A 118 7.24 -11.93 6.19
C PHE A 118 6.48 -13.02 5.46
N TYR A 119 6.52 -14.23 6.01
CA TYR A 119 5.79 -15.38 5.48
C TYR A 119 4.84 -15.90 6.56
N LEU A 120 3.64 -16.27 6.12
CA LEU A 120 2.69 -17.04 6.91
C LEU A 120 2.89 -18.51 6.57
N ASP A 121 3.24 -19.31 7.56
CA ASP A 121 3.30 -20.77 7.41
C ASP A 121 1.90 -21.34 7.64
N TYR A 122 1.34 -21.97 6.60
CA TYR A 122 0.03 -22.61 6.65
C TYR A 122 0.18 -24.12 6.57
N PHE A 123 -0.02 -24.80 7.70
CA PHE A 123 0.11 -26.25 7.80
C PHE A 123 -1.24 -26.92 7.53
N VAL A 124 -1.25 -27.82 6.55
CA VAL A 124 -2.40 -28.64 6.18
C VAL A 124 -2.05 -30.12 6.23
N ASP A 125 -3.09 -30.93 6.39
CA ASP A 125 -2.99 -32.38 6.29
C ASP A 125 -2.70 -32.84 4.85
N PHE A 126 -2.14 -34.05 4.69
CA PHE A 126 -1.79 -34.62 3.38
C PHE A 126 -2.99 -34.73 2.43
N THR A 127 -4.20 -34.82 2.98
CA THR A 127 -5.46 -34.86 2.21
C THR A 127 -5.80 -33.56 1.49
N GLU A 128 -5.18 -32.43 1.85
CA GLU A 128 -5.45 -31.11 1.28
C GLU A 128 -4.35 -30.62 0.30
N SER A 129 -3.47 -31.49 -0.19
CA SER A 129 -2.40 -31.11 -1.15
C SER A 129 -2.95 -30.42 -2.40
N ASP A 130 -4.05 -30.94 -2.96
CA ASP A 130 -4.67 -30.42 -4.17
C ASP A 130 -5.28 -29.03 -3.95
N PHE A 131 -5.70 -28.73 -2.72
CA PHE A 131 -6.21 -27.42 -2.36
C PHE A 131 -5.09 -26.37 -2.40
N ILE A 132 -3.88 -26.70 -1.95
CA ILE A 132 -2.73 -25.79 -2.00
C ILE A 132 -2.37 -25.46 -3.44
N ASP A 133 -2.39 -26.44 -4.35
CA ASP A 133 -2.08 -26.21 -5.77
C ASP A 133 -3.15 -25.36 -6.46
N LYS A 134 -4.43 -25.61 -6.15
CA LYS A 134 -5.54 -24.79 -6.62
C LYS A 134 -5.45 -23.36 -6.08
N LEU A 135 -5.17 -23.19 -4.79
CA LEU A 135 -5.05 -21.90 -4.13
C LEU A 135 -3.88 -21.08 -4.73
N ALA A 136 -2.73 -21.71 -4.91
CA ALA A 136 -1.57 -21.08 -5.53
C ALA A 136 -1.89 -20.63 -6.97
N SER A 137 -2.55 -21.51 -7.74
CA SER A 137 -2.96 -21.21 -9.11
C SER A 137 -4.00 -20.08 -9.17
N GLU A 138 -5.00 -20.09 -8.29
CA GLU A 138 -6.05 -19.06 -8.23
C GLU A 138 -5.48 -17.69 -7.86
N ILE A 139 -4.59 -17.61 -6.86
CA ILE A 139 -3.94 -16.36 -6.48
C ILE A 139 -3.07 -15.83 -7.61
N ASN A 140 -2.31 -16.70 -8.28
CA ASN A 140 -1.47 -16.31 -9.40
C ASN A 140 -2.30 -15.82 -10.60
N GLN A 141 -3.42 -16.49 -10.92
CA GLN A 141 -4.35 -16.06 -11.97
C GLN A 141 -5.01 -14.72 -11.65
N LYS A 142 -5.47 -14.52 -10.40
CA LYS A 142 -6.11 -13.27 -9.96
C LYS A 142 -5.12 -12.10 -9.83
N SER A 143 -3.86 -12.38 -9.50
CA SER A 143 -2.86 -11.32 -9.32
C SER A 143 -2.45 -10.65 -10.64
N GLY A 144 -2.60 -11.34 -11.78
CA GLY A 144 -2.15 -10.86 -13.10
C GLY A 144 -0.67 -10.45 -13.13
N ALA A 145 0.15 -10.86 -12.15
CA ALA A 145 1.47 -10.29 -11.94
C ALA A 145 2.50 -10.93 -12.87
N ILE A 146 3.21 -10.12 -13.64
CA ILE A 146 4.38 -10.58 -14.38
C ILE A 146 5.57 -10.61 -13.42
N SER A 147 6.25 -11.76 -13.34
CA SER A 147 7.43 -11.90 -12.48
C SER A 147 8.58 -11.03 -12.97
N ALA A 148 9.14 -10.19 -12.10
CA ALA A 148 10.45 -9.59 -12.32
C ALA A 148 11.62 -10.55 -12.04
N GLU A 149 11.33 -11.62 -11.29
CA GLU A 149 12.31 -12.59 -10.77
C GLU A 149 11.92 -14.00 -11.23
N GLY A 150 12.63 -14.48 -12.25
CA GLY A 150 12.43 -15.77 -12.91
C GLY A 150 13.34 -15.88 -14.13
N THR A 151 13.28 -17.00 -14.86
CA THR A 151 13.87 -17.07 -16.20
C THR A 151 13.22 -15.97 -17.04
N PRO A 152 13.99 -15.08 -17.71
CA PRO A 152 13.40 -14.05 -18.54
C PRO A 152 12.48 -14.75 -19.56
N PRO A 153 11.19 -14.37 -19.64
CA PRO A 153 10.31 -14.94 -20.65
C PRO A 153 10.96 -14.71 -22.02
N SER A 154 10.88 -15.72 -22.90
CA SER A 154 11.41 -15.60 -24.26
C SER A 154 10.71 -14.48 -25.03
N ASP A 155 9.43 -14.24 -24.72
CA ASP A 155 8.54 -13.39 -25.49
C ASP A 155 7.82 -12.35 -24.63
N LEU A 156 7.50 -11.21 -25.23
CA LEU A 156 6.64 -10.17 -24.67
C LEU A 156 5.20 -10.70 -24.66
N HIS A 157 4.75 -11.20 -23.51
CA HIS A 157 3.40 -11.74 -23.36
C HIS A 157 2.32 -10.67 -23.60
N ALA A 158 1.17 -11.08 -24.14
CA ALA A 158 0.03 -10.20 -24.39
C ALA A 158 -0.48 -9.48 -23.13
N GLU A 159 -0.34 -10.11 -21.96
CA GLU A 159 -0.67 -9.51 -20.67
C GLU A 159 0.30 -8.39 -20.28
N MET A 160 1.59 -8.50 -20.60
CA MET A 160 2.57 -7.42 -20.40
C MET A 160 2.18 -6.19 -21.23
N ILE A 161 1.82 -6.40 -22.50
CA ILE A 161 1.40 -5.32 -23.40
C ILE A 161 0.16 -4.63 -22.83
N LYS A 162 -0.85 -5.39 -22.40
CA LYS A 162 -2.08 -4.85 -21.81
C LYS A 162 -1.77 -4.00 -20.56
N GLN A 163 -0.91 -4.49 -19.66
CA GLN A 163 -0.56 -3.76 -18.44
C GLN A 163 0.27 -2.51 -18.70
N ILE A 164 1.19 -2.54 -19.66
CA ILE A 164 1.93 -1.33 -20.05
C ILE A 164 0.95 -0.31 -20.63
N THR A 165 0.04 -0.74 -21.51
CA THR A 165 -0.93 0.16 -22.15
C THR A 165 -1.89 0.80 -21.15
N GLU A 166 -2.34 0.06 -20.13
CA GLU A 166 -3.26 0.55 -19.11
C GLU A 166 -2.58 1.43 -18.05
N ARG A 167 -1.36 1.09 -17.62
CA ARG A 167 -0.66 1.82 -16.54
C ARG A 167 0.12 3.04 -17.02
N TYR A 168 0.55 3.05 -18.28
CA TYR A 168 1.34 4.13 -18.86
C TYR A 168 0.56 4.95 -19.91
N ASP A 169 -0.70 4.61 -20.18
CA ASP A 169 -1.56 5.28 -21.16
C ASP A 169 -0.92 5.35 -22.57
N ILE A 170 -0.20 4.29 -22.94
CA ILE A 170 0.45 4.17 -24.25
C ILE A 170 -0.42 3.26 -25.11
N GLY A 171 -0.79 3.69 -26.31
CA GLY A 171 -1.51 2.84 -27.26
C GLY A 171 -0.68 1.62 -27.66
N LYS A 172 -1.33 0.45 -27.83
CA LYS A 172 -0.67 -0.82 -28.16
C LYS A 172 0.30 -0.72 -29.35
N GLU A 173 -0.10 -0.04 -30.41
CA GLU A 173 0.74 0.15 -31.60
C GLU A 173 1.91 1.11 -31.37
N ALA A 174 1.72 2.14 -30.54
CA ALA A 174 2.78 3.08 -30.19
C ALA A 174 3.85 2.41 -29.33
N LEU A 175 3.43 1.54 -28.40
CA LEU A 175 4.35 0.74 -27.59
C LEU A 175 5.17 -0.22 -28.45
N LEU A 176 4.52 -0.96 -29.38
CA LEU A 176 5.22 -1.89 -30.25
C LEU A 176 6.20 -1.19 -31.19
N LYS A 177 5.84 -0.02 -31.75
CA LYS A 177 6.76 0.81 -32.52
C LYS A 177 7.96 1.26 -31.70
N LEU A 178 7.73 1.76 -30.48
CA LEU A 178 8.80 2.20 -29.58
C LEU A 178 9.79 1.06 -29.24
N LEU A 179 9.27 -0.14 -29.00
CA LEU A 179 10.08 -1.31 -28.69
C LEU A 179 10.82 -1.86 -29.92
N ASP A 180 10.25 -1.75 -31.12
CA ASP A 180 10.90 -2.13 -32.39
C ASP A 180 12.01 -1.11 -32.75
N ASP A 181 11.74 0.20 -32.63
CA ASP A 181 12.69 1.29 -32.84
C ASP A 181 13.90 1.21 -31.88
N LYS A 182 13.67 0.71 -30.67
CA LYS A 182 14.72 0.49 -29.65
C LYS A 182 15.39 -0.89 -29.76
N GLU A 183 15.03 -1.68 -30.77
CA GLU A 183 15.54 -3.03 -31.02
C GLU A 183 15.35 -4.01 -29.84
N VAL A 184 14.33 -3.78 -29.01
CA VAL A 184 14.07 -4.54 -27.77
C VAL A 184 13.41 -5.89 -28.05
N ILE A 185 12.55 -5.95 -29.07
CA ILE A 185 11.81 -7.15 -29.51
C ILE A 185 12.06 -7.44 -30.99
N ASN A 186 11.75 -8.65 -31.44
CA ASN A 186 11.62 -8.95 -32.87
C ASN A 186 10.16 -8.78 -33.35
N ARG A 187 9.93 -8.89 -34.67
CA ARG A 187 8.57 -8.85 -35.28
C ARG A 187 7.60 -9.95 -34.79
N SER A 188 8.12 -10.96 -34.10
CA SER A 188 7.37 -12.04 -33.44
C SER A 188 7.21 -11.83 -31.94
N ASN A 189 7.56 -10.63 -31.41
CA ASN A 189 7.54 -10.26 -30.00
C ASN A 189 8.50 -11.03 -29.09
N VAL A 190 9.51 -11.71 -29.63
CA VAL A 190 10.60 -12.36 -28.87
C VAL A 190 11.58 -11.30 -28.38
N PHE A 191 12.00 -11.36 -27.12
CA PHE A 191 12.99 -10.45 -26.55
C PHE A 191 14.39 -10.70 -27.13
N LYS A 192 15.11 -9.62 -27.47
CA LYS A 192 16.56 -9.70 -27.72
C LYS A 192 17.32 -9.78 -26.38
N LYS A 193 18.64 -10.06 -26.42
CA LYS A 193 19.50 -10.34 -25.24
C LYS A 193 19.40 -9.34 -24.08
N SER A 194 19.03 -8.08 -24.35
CA SER A 194 18.91 -6.99 -23.37
C SER A 194 17.47 -6.44 -23.25
N GLY A 195 16.51 -7.08 -23.91
CA GLY A 195 15.16 -6.52 -24.05
C GLY A 195 14.34 -6.55 -22.77
N PHE A 196 14.51 -7.60 -21.96
CA PHE A 196 13.84 -7.71 -20.66
C PHE A 196 14.35 -6.67 -19.64
N ASP A 197 15.66 -6.37 -19.66
CA ASP A 197 16.27 -5.36 -18.78
C ASP A 197 15.78 -3.94 -19.11
N TYR A 198 15.56 -3.67 -20.40
CA TYR A 198 14.96 -2.40 -20.84
C TYR A 198 13.55 -2.23 -20.26
N ILE A 199 12.72 -3.27 -20.32
CA ILE A 199 11.38 -3.24 -19.74
C ILE A 199 11.43 -3.07 -18.21
N LYS A 200 12.36 -3.74 -17.53
CA LYS A 200 12.56 -3.60 -16.09
C LYS A 200 12.92 -2.17 -15.67
N THR A 201 13.71 -1.48 -16.49
CA THR A 201 14.19 -0.13 -16.20
C THR A 201 13.14 0.94 -16.55
N HIS A 202 12.48 0.81 -17.70
CA HIS A 202 11.57 1.82 -18.21
C HIS A 202 10.11 1.62 -17.82
N TYR A 203 9.70 0.36 -17.57
CA TYR A 203 8.33 0.02 -17.20
C TYR A 203 8.25 -0.76 -15.87
N PRO A 204 8.81 -0.25 -14.76
CA PRO A 204 8.84 -0.97 -13.49
C PRO A 204 7.45 -1.26 -12.91
N LEU A 205 6.44 -0.44 -13.25
CA LEU A 205 5.08 -0.57 -12.71
C LEU A 205 4.36 -1.82 -13.19
N ILE A 206 4.82 -2.54 -14.22
CA ILE A 206 4.18 -3.79 -14.64
C ILE A 206 4.55 -4.99 -13.77
N PHE A 207 5.61 -4.84 -12.96
CA PHE A 207 6.07 -5.86 -12.03
C PHE A 207 5.43 -5.69 -10.64
N ASP A 208 4.58 -4.67 -10.46
CA ASP A 208 3.82 -4.47 -9.23
C ASP A 208 2.69 -5.50 -9.14
N GLY A 209 3.00 -6.61 -8.48
CA GLY A 209 2.07 -7.69 -8.19
C GLY A 209 2.64 -8.78 -7.27
N VAL A 210 1.87 -9.84 -7.05
CA VAL A 210 2.34 -11.01 -6.29
C VAL A 210 3.20 -11.84 -7.24
N ASN A 211 4.54 -11.75 -7.10
CA ASN A 211 5.43 -12.66 -7.83
C ASN A 211 4.98 -14.12 -7.58
N PRO A 212 4.87 -14.98 -8.60
CA PRO A 212 4.38 -16.35 -8.49
C PRO A 212 5.21 -17.22 -7.55
N HIS A 213 6.45 -16.83 -7.25
CA HIS A 213 7.31 -17.47 -6.26
C HIS A 213 7.06 -17.01 -4.81
N LYS A 214 6.02 -16.20 -4.54
CA LYS A 214 5.65 -15.79 -3.17
C LYS A 214 4.93 -16.90 -2.41
N ILE A 215 4.19 -17.77 -3.10
CA ILE A 215 3.59 -18.97 -2.52
C ILE A 215 4.52 -20.13 -2.84
N ARG A 216 5.06 -20.77 -1.80
CA ARG A 216 6.05 -21.84 -1.93
C ARG A 216 5.67 -23.01 -1.06
N ARG A 217 6.03 -24.21 -1.48
CA ARG A 217 6.04 -25.36 -0.57
C ARG A 217 7.32 -25.29 0.26
N PHE A 218 7.27 -25.77 1.49
CA PHE A 218 8.44 -25.75 2.38
C PHE A 218 9.64 -26.52 1.79
N GLU A 219 9.38 -27.47 0.90
CA GLU A 219 10.36 -28.28 0.18
C GLU A 219 11.16 -27.50 -0.89
N ASP A 220 10.74 -26.28 -1.25
CA ASP A 220 11.46 -25.44 -2.20
C ASP A 220 12.79 -24.96 -1.58
N VAL A 221 13.90 -25.49 -2.11
CA VAL A 221 15.25 -25.15 -1.64
C VAL A 221 15.47 -23.64 -1.79
N LYS A 222 15.59 -22.95 -0.64
CA LYS A 222 16.03 -21.55 -0.61
C LYS A 222 17.34 -21.44 -1.38
N LYS A 223 17.33 -20.75 -2.53
CA LYS A 223 18.57 -20.35 -3.23
C LYS A 223 19.37 -19.46 -2.29
N LYS A 224 20.26 -20.05 -1.51
CA LYS A 224 21.22 -19.31 -0.69
C LYS A 224 22.26 -18.74 -1.64
N VAL A 225 22.14 -17.46 -1.95
CA VAL A 225 23.22 -16.74 -2.63
C VAL A 225 24.34 -16.57 -1.60
N SER A 226 25.47 -17.25 -1.80
CA SER A 226 26.64 -17.04 -0.97
C SER A 226 27.23 -15.66 -1.32
N ILE A 227 27.32 -14.79 -0.31
CA ILE A 227 28.04 -13.52 -0.45
C ILE A 227 29.51 -13.85 -0.58
N ARG A 228 30.13 -13.43 -1.70
CA ARG A 228 31.57 -13.55 -1.91
C ARG A 228 32.27 -12.50 -1.06
N THR A 229 32.80 -12.91 0.09
CA THR A 229 33.40 -12.03 1.10
C THR A 229 34.56 -11.19 0.55
N GLU A 230 35.28 -11.69 -0.46
CA GLU A 230 36.38 -10.98 -1.14
C GLU A 230 35.89 -9.73 -1.89
N LYS A 231 34.70 -9.81 -2.51
CA LYS A 231 34.10 -8.69 -3.25
C LYS A 231 33.44 -7.66 -2.35
N TYR A 232 33.19 -8.00 -1.09
CA TYR A 232 32.68 -7.02 -0.12
C TYR A 232 33.70 -5.91 0.14
N ARG A 233 35.00 -6.22 0.21
CA ARG A 233 36.04 -5.19 0.42
C ARG A 233 36.09 -4.18 -0.72
N GLU A 234 35.90 -4.63 -1.96
CA GLU A 234 35.82 -3.76 -3.14
C GLU A 234 34.55 -2.88 -3.12
N LEU A 235 33.44 -3.42 -2.60
CA LEU A 235 32.15 -2.73 -2.54
C LEU A 235 31.92 -1.93 -1.26
N GLN A 236 32.77 -2.07 -0.24
CA GLN A 236 32.57 -1.48 1.08
C GLN A 236 32.43 0.04 0.99
N ALA A 237 33.34 0.71 0.27
CA ALA A 237 33.31 2.16 0.13
C ALA A 237 32.05 2.67 -0.60
N LEU A 238 31.55 1.91 -1.58
CA LEU A 238 30.30 2.23 -2.27
C LEU A 238 29.08 1.95 -1.36
N TRP A 239 29.10 0.84 -0.65
CA TRP A 239 28.04 0.41 0.26
C TRP A 239 27.88 1.36 1.44
N GLU A 240 28.97 1.86 2.00
CA GLU A 240 28.97 2.87 3.06
C GLU A 240 28.36 4.17 2.54
N LYS A 241 28.81 4.67 1.38
CA LYS A 241 28.22 5.88 0.75
C LYS A 241 26.73 5.74 0.44
N ILE A 242 26.27 4.58 -0.02
CA ILE A 242 24.84 4.35 -0.32
C ILE A 242 24.01 4.28 0.96
N ASN A 243 24.56 3.77 2.06
CA ASN A 243 23.84 3.65 3.34
C ASN A 243 23.94 4.89 4.23
N GLU A 244 24.62 5.95 3.79
CA GLU A 244 24.61 7.23 4.47
C GLU A 244 23.17 7.79 4.52
N LYS A 245 22.66 7.99 5.73
CA LYS A 245 21.35 8.61 5.93
C LYS A 245 21.49 10.11 5.73
N VAL A 246 21.02 10.61 4.59
CA VAL A 246 20.98 12.05 4.32
C VAL A 246 19.70 12.65 4.90
N ILE A 247 19.84 13.77 5.60
CA ILE A 247 18.71 14.59 6.05
C ILE A 247 18.69 15.84 5.17
N LEU A 248 17.54 16.13 4.56
CA LEU A 248 17.36 17.34 3.77
C LEU A 248 17.11 18.51 4.70
N GLU A 249 17.98 19.52 4.64
CA GLU A 249 17.83 20.78 5.34
C GLU A 249 17.53 21.88 4.31
N TYR A 250 16.36 22.49 4.40
CA TYR A 250 16.01 23.65 3.58
C TYR A 250 16.53 24.93 4.25
N LYS A 251 17.57 25.52 3.64
CA LYS A 251 18.21 26.73 4.16
C LYS A 251 17.48 27.98 3.67
N PHE A 252 16.47 28.40 4.43
CA PHE A 252 15.86 29.72 4.29
C PHE A 252 16.50 30.68 5.28
N GLU A 253 16.99 31.83 4.79
CA GLU A 253 17.65 32.83 5.64
C GLU A 253 16.67 33.44 6.65
N ASN A 254 15.45 33.74 6.21
CA ASN A 254 14.38 34.33 7.01
C ASN A 254 13.01 33.84 6.55
N GLU A 255 12.03 33.89 7.46
CA GLU A 255 10.63 33.58 7.14
C GLU A 255 10.06 34.50 6.05
N GLU A 256 10.55 35.73 5.95
CA GLU A 256 10.17 36.67 4.88
C GLU A 256 10.65 36.20 3.51
N ALA A 257 11.85 35.64 3.41
CA ALA A 257 12.37 35.09 2.16
C ALA A 257 11.54 33.87 1.71
N PHE A 258 11.13 33.02 2.66
CA PHE A 258 10.20 31.93 2.39
C PHE A 258 8.84 32.45 1.90
N LYS A 259 8.29 33.47 2.57
CA LYS A 259 7.04 34.12 2.15
C LYS A 259 7.12 34.61 0.71
N THR A 260 8.19 35.30 0.33
CA THR A 260 8.38 35.78 -1.06
C THR A 260 8.41 34.63 -2.07
N MET A 261 9.13 33.54 -1.76
CA MET A 261 9.15 32.34 -2.61
C MET A 261 7.76 31.73 -2.75
N PHE A 262 7.00 31.64 -1.65
CA PHE A 262 5.64 31.11 -1.66
C PHE A 262 4.66 32.02 -2.43
N VAL A 263 4.83 33.34 -2.35
CA VAL A 263 4.04 34.30 -3.15
C VAL A 263 4.30 34.11 -4.63
N ASN A 264 5.56 33.98 -5.05
CA ASN A 264 5.92 33.70 -6.45
C ASN A 264 5.28 32.38 -6.92
N PHE A 265 5.36 31.34 -6.10
CA PHE A 265 4.70 30.06 -6.37
C PHE A 265 3.20 30.21 -6.59
N LEU A 266 2.49 30.97 -5.74
CA LEU A 266 1.05 31.21 -5.89
C LEU A 266 0.73 32.02 -7.15
N GLN A 267 1.57 32.98 -7.53
CA GLN A 267 1.37 33.81 -8.73
C GLN A 267 1.59 33.00 -10.03
N GLU A 268 2.60 32.13 -10.06
CA GLU A 268 2.87 31.25 -11.21
C GLU A 268 1.79 30.17 -11.35
N ASN A 269 1.25 29.68 -10.23
CA ASN A 269 0.25 28.61 -10.21
C ASN A 269 -1.19 29.11 -9.99
N ASN A 270 -1.51 30.29 -10.52
CA ASN A 270 -2.82 30.97 -10.41
C ASN A 270 -4.03 30.14 -10.92
N GLY A 271 -3.79 29.00 -11.56
CA GLY A 271 -4.80 28.09 -12.09
C GLY A 271 -5.14 26.93 -11.15
N PHE A 272 -5.59 27.18 -9.92
CA PHE A 272 -6.33 26.13 -9.22
C PHE A 272 -7.61 25.85 -10.01
N SER A 273 -7.77 24.63 -10.51
CA SER A 273 -8.94 24.22 -11.29
C SER A 273 -10.22 24.65 -10.58
N ILE A 274 -10.94 25.60 -11.17
CA ILE A 274 -12.22 26.06 -10.67
C ILE A 274 -13.22 24.96 -11.02
N GLU A 275 -13.54 24.09 -10.06
CA GLU A 275 -14.74 23.27 -10.17
C GLU A 275 -15.94 24.19 -9.88
N GLY A 276 -16.81 24.30 -10.87
CA GLY A 276 -18.09 24.96 -10.79
C GLY A 276 -19.10 24.18 -11.62
N PHE A 277 -20.37 24.52 -11.45
CA PHE A 277 -21.44 23.86 -12.21
C PHE A 277 -21.69 24.63 -13.51
N ASN A 278 -21.94 23.88 -14.58
CA ASN A 278 -22.51 24.43 -15.81
C ASN A 278 -24.03 24.51 -15.59
N GLU A 279 -24.59 25.71 -15.64
CA GLU A 279 -26.02 25.92 -15.50
C GLU A 279 -26.69 25.66 -16.87
N ASN A 280 -27.45 24.58 -16.96
CA ASN A 280 -28.25 24.29 -18.15
C ASN A 280 -29.70 24.72 -17.90
N THR A 281 -30.09 25.89 -18.41
CA THR A 281 -31.47 26.37 -18.34
C THR A 281 -32.24 25.88 -19.56
N GLN A 282 -33.25 25.05 -19.35
CA GLN A 282 -34.16 24.61 -20.42
C GLN A 282 -35.44 25.45 -20.36
N THR A 283 -35.73 26.22 -21.42
CA THR A 283 -36.98 26.99 -21.51
C THR A 283 -37.96 26.24 -22.41
N ILE A 284 -39.11 25.87 -21.85
CA ILE A 284 -40.19 25.24 -22.63
C ILE A 284 -41.00 26.36 -23.31
N VAL A 285 -40.98 26.39 -24.64
CA VAL A 285 -41.75 27.36 -25.42
C VAL A 285 -42.94 26.65 -26.04
N LEU A 286 -44.16 27.10 -25.69
CA LEU A 286 -45.41 26.61 -26.26
C LEU A 286 -45.81 27.49 -27.45
N LYS A 287 -45.76 26.93 -28.67
CA LYS A 287 -46.37 27.51 -29.88
C LYS A 287 -47.31 26.48 -30.51
N ASP A 288 -48.51 26.92 -30.85
CA ASP A 288 -49.52 26.15 -31.61
C ASP A 288 -49.83 24.74 -31.06
N LYS A 289 -50.07 24.63 -29.75
CA LYS A 289 -50.43 23.38 -29.04
C LYS A 289 -49.37 22.27 -29.10
N VAL A 290 -48.16 22.56 -29.58
CA VAL A 290 -47.01 21.65 -29.51
C VAL A 290 -45.98 22.27 -28.57
N ALA A 291 -45.56 21.49 -27.56
CA ALA A 291 -44.49 21.91 -26.64
C ALA A 291 -43.13 21.62 -27.29
N GLY A 292 -42.32 22.67 -27.50
CA GLY A 292 -40.93 22.54 -27.93
C GLY A 292 -39.99 22.92 -26.79
N VAL A 293 -38.93 22.15 -26.59
CA VAL A 293 -37.82 22.54 -25.70
C VAL A 293 -36.88 23.43 -26.51
N ALA A 294 -36.76 24.70 -26.12
CA ALA A 294 -35.67 25.55 -26.62
C ALA A 294 -34.50 25.39 -25.65
N GLU A 295 -33.47 24.67 -26.08
CA GLU A 295 -32.19 24.60 -25.37
C GLU A 295 -31.41 25.89 -25.64
N GLU A 296 -31.43 26.82 -24.70
CA GLU A 296 -30.41 27.87 -24.63
C GLU A 296 -29.32 27.39 -23.67
N SER A 297 -28.29 26.73 -24.23
CA SER A 297 -27.06 26.51 -23.48
C SER A 297 -26.34 27.84 -23.34
N VAL A 298 -26.53 28.51 -22.20
CA VAL A 298 -25.57 29.54 -21.77
C VAL A 298 -24.33 28.78 -21.34
N ALA A 299 -23.43 28.53 -22.29
CA ALA A 299 -22.08 28.10 -21.96
C ALA A 299 -21.43 29.23 -21.18
N CYS A 300 -21.49 29.17 -19.85
CA CYS A 300 -20.62 29.99 -19.02
C CYS A 300 -19.19 29.56 -19.35
N ASP A 301 -18.43 30.41 -20.04
CA ASP A 301 -17.01 30.18 -20.37
C ASP A 301 -16.15 29.90 -19.14
N GLU A 302 -16.62 30.28 -17.94
CA GLU A 302 -15.99 29.95 -16.66
C GLU A 302 -16.99 29.24 -15.72
N PRO A 303 -16.65 28.04 -15.20
CA PRO A 303 -17.46 27.36 -14.20
C PRO A 303 -17.67 28.24 -12.96
N THR A 304 -18.91 28.34 -12.47
CA THR A 304 -19.22 29.16 -11.30
C THR A 304 -18.64 28.54 -10.01
N PRO A 305 -17.67 29.19 -9.36
CA PRO A 305 -16.99 28.61 -8.20
C PRO A 305 -17.91 28.52 -6.99
N LEU A 306 -18.03 27.33 -6.39
CA LEU A 306 -18.78 27.14 -5.14
C LEU A 306 -17.82 26.96 -3.94
N PRO A 307 -17.66 27.96 -3.06
CA PRO A 307 -16.87 27.79 -1.84
C PRO A 307 -17.60 26.83 -0.89
N THR A 308 -17.07 25.62 -0.74
CA THR A 308 -17.62 24.57 0.14
C THR A 308 -17.02 24.60 1.55
N MET A 309 -16.02 25.43 1.79
CA MET A 309 -15.37 25.58 3.10
C MET A 309 -15.09 27.02 3.49
N LYS A 310 -14.97 27.25 4.80
CA LYS A 310 -14.53 28.53 5.36
C LYS A 310 -13.04 28.73 5.12
N TYR A 311 -12.62 29.99 4.96
CA TYR A 311 -11.22 30.35 4.79
C TYR A 311 -10.32 29.88 5.94
N SER A 312 -10.82 29.95 7.18
CA SER A 312 -10.09 29.46 8.36
C SER A 312 -9.77 27.97 8.28
N ASP A 313 -10.72 27.18 7.78
CA ASP A 313 -10.61 25.72 7.72
C ASP A 313 -9.72 25.32 6.54
N PHE A 314 -9.79 26.07 5.44
CA PHE A 314 -8.87 25.97 4.32
C PHE A 314 -7.41 26.20 4.74
N LEU A 315 -7.12 27.30 5.44
CA LEU A 315 -5.76 27.60 5.89
C LEU A 315 -5.23 26.55 6.87
N LYS A 316 -6.08 26.06 7.78
CA LYS A 316 -5.71 24.97 8.71
C LYS A 316 -5.41 23.67 7.96
N ALA A 317 -6.22 23.32 6.97
CA ALA A 317 -6.02 22.13 6.15
C ALA A 317 -4.74 22.22 5.29
N LEU A 318 -4.41 23.41 4.80
CA LEU A 318 -3.18 23.63 4.03
C LEU A 318 -1.94 23.63 4.94
N SER A 319 -2.02 24.33 6.07
CA SER A 319 -0.94 24.40 7.08
C SER A 319 -0.60 23.02 7.65
N SER A 320 -1.60 22.18 7.94
CA SER A 320 -1.35 20.82 8.45
C SER A 320 -0.69 19.90 7.43
N ARG A 321 -0.94 20.12 6.13
CA ARG A 321 -0.38 19.32 5.04
C ARG A 321 1.03 19.73 4.64
N LEU A 322 1.26 21.04 4.53
CA LEU A 322 2.56 21.60 4.17
C LEU A 322 3.47 21.83 5.39
N THR A 323 2.94 21.67 6.60
CA THR A 323 3.64 21.96 7.87
C THR A 323 4.19 23.39 7.94
N LEU A 324 3.45 24.35 7.39
CA LEU A 324 3.83 25.76 7.32
C LEU A 324 3.10 26.62 8.36
N ASN A 325 3.70 27.74 8.72
CA ASN A 325 3.13 28.69 9.67
C ASN A 325 1.88 29.38 9.10
N LEU A 326 0.80 29.38 9.88
CA LEU A 326 -0.49 29.98 9.52
C LEU A 326 -0.38 31.47 9.21
N LYS A 327 0.46 32.21 9.93
CA LYS A 327 0.61 33.66 9.75
C LYS A 327 1.22 33.99 8.39
N THR A 328 2.24 33.24 7.98
CA THR A 328 2.98 33.49 6.74
C THR A 328 2.22 33.01 5.53
N LEU A 329 1.50 31.88 5.64
CA LEU A 329 0.50 31.48 4.66
C LEU A 329 -0.56 32.56 4.46
N HIS A 330 -1.15 33.09 5.53
CA HIS A 330 -2.17 34.13 5.42
C HIS A 330 -1.63 35.40 4.73
N GLN A 331 -0.44 35.87 5.13
CA GLN A 331 0.21 37.02 4.50
C GLN A 331 0.51 36.76 3.02
N ALA A 332 1.00 35.58 2.66
CA ALA A 332 1.29 35.23 1.27
C ALA A 332 0.01 35.15 0.39
N PHE A 333 -1.12 34.71 0.95
CA PHE A 333 -2.40 34.74 0.23
C PHE A 333 -2.93 36.17 0.03
N ILE A 334 -2.66 37.07 0.98
CA ILE A 334 -3.01 38.50 0.83
C ILE A 334 -2.13 39.15 -0.24
N GLU A 335 -0.81 38.93 -0.16
CA GLU A 335 0.18 39.53 -1.07
C GLU A 335 0.09 39.00 -2.50
N SER A 336 -0.29 37.73 -2.69
CA SER A 336 -0.41 37.13 -4.02
C SER A 336 -1.62 37.62 -4.84
N ASN A 337 -2.58 38.32 -4.21
CA ASN A 337 -3.81 38.84 -4.83
C ASN A 337 -4.56 37.82 -5.72
N THR A 338 -4.40 36.53 -5.42
CA THR A 338 -5.02 35.44 -6.16
C THR A 338 -6.53 35.44 -5.89
N LYS A 339 -7.36 35.03 -6.87
CA LYS A 339 -8.83 34.94 -6.72
C LYS A 339 -9.24 33.72 -5.84
N PHE A 340 -8.56 33.50 -4.71
CA PHE A 340 -8.69 32.30 -3.87
C PHE A 340 -10.07 32.15 -3.19
N LYS A 341 -10.82 33.25 -2.98
CA LYS A 341 -12.17 33.21 -2.38
C LYS A 341 -13.14 32.33 -3.17
N LYS A 342 -12.89 32.19 -4.48
CA LYS A 342 -13.65 31.36 -5.40
C LYS A 342 -13.22 29.87 -5.35
N GLN A 343 -12.05 29.55 -4.82
CA GLN A 343 -11.44 28.21 -4.88
C GLN A 343 -11.39 27.48 -3.52
N LEU A 344 -12.20 27.92 -2.55
CA LEU A 344 -12.28 27.32 -1.21
C LEU A 344 -13.04 25.99 -1.25
N ASN A 345 -12.35 24.89 -1.58
CA ASN A 345 -12.90 23.55 -1.59
C ASN A 345 -11.92 22.51 -0.98
N GLN A 346 -12.39 21.27 -0.75
CA GLN A 346 -11.58 20.21 -0.12
C GLN A 346 -10.43 19.68 -0.99
N LYS A 347 -10.52 19.83 -2.31
CA LYS A 347 -9.50 19.37 -3.26
C LYS A 347 -8.37 20.39 -3.44
N THR A 348 -8.65 21.69 -3.33
CA THR A 348 -7.66 22.76 -3.54
C THR A 348 -6.44 22.62 -2.63
N PRO A 349 -6.56 22.33 -1.30
CA PRO A 349 -5.39 22.06 -0.47
C PRO A 349 -4.58 20.83 -0.93
N LEU A 350 -5.23 19.82 -1.52
CA LEU A 350 -4.56 18.63 -2.04
C LEU A 350 -3.75 18.95 -3.30
N SER A 351 -4.37 19.59 -4.28
CA SER A 351 -3.68 19.98 -5.51
C SER A 351 -2.56 20.97 -5.24
N THR A 352 -2.79 21.98 -4.39
CA THR A 352 -1.76 22.95 -3.98
C THR A 352 -0.55 22.24 -3.37
N THR A 353 -0.78 21.27 -2.47
CA THR A 353 0.30 20.51 -1.83
C THR A 353 1.11 19.70 -2.85
N GLN A 354 0.43 19.04 -3.79
CA GLN A 354 1.08 18.25 -4.83
C GLN A 354 1.93 19.10 -5.77
N ILE A 355 1.39 20.24 -6.22
CA ILE A 355 2.09 21.16 -7.12
C ILE A 355 3.29 21.78 -6.40
N PHE A 356 3.10 22.25 -5.16
CA PHE A 356 4.18 22.84 -4.36
C PHE A 356 5.33 21.87 -4.10
N ASN A 357 5.02 20.62 -3.72
CA ASN A 357 6.04 19.59 -3.52
C ASN A 357 6.81 19.30 -4.82
N LYS A 358 6.12 19.33 -5.97
CA LYS A 358 6.78 19.17 -7.27
C LYS A 358 7.73 20.34 -7.57
N THR A 359 7.29 21.57 -7.31
CA THR A 359 8.07 22.78 -7.56
C THR A 359 9.32 22.88 -6.67
N ILE A 360 9.27 22.41 -5.42
CA ILE A 360 10.46 22.40 -4.54
C ILE A 360 11.48 21.34 -4.95
N LEU A 361 11.03 20.24 -5.56
CA LEU A 361 11.88 19.12 -5.94
C LEU A 361 12.59 19.33 -7.30
N THR A 362 12.05 20.21 -8.16
CA THR A 362 12.71 20.71 -9.39
C THR A 362 13.58 21.90 -9.11
#